data_AF-A0A146GDI2-F1
#
_entry.id   AF-A0A146GDI2-F1
#
_cell.length_a   1.000
_cell.length_b   1.000
_cell.length_c   1.000
_cell.angle_alpha   90.00
_cell.angle_beta   90.00
_cell.angle_gamma   90.00
#
_symmetry.space_group_name_H-M   'P 1'
#
loop_
_entity.id
_entity.type
_entity.pdbx_description
1 polymer ?
#
loop_
_entity_poly.entity_id
_entity_poly.type
_entity_poly.pdbx_seq_one_letter_code
_entity_poly.pdbx_strand_id
1 'polypeptide(L)'
;MAWIESHQQLARHPKTLRLAGRLKINKAQAIGHLHLLWWWTLDYAPDGDLSAYTSYEIGAAAEWSGDADGFLNALQEVGWLDGMNVHDWADYAGKLIEERARDKERKRAARQRDRRETSEGFPQDVRRTSTGQPQDVQGTSNGQAEDVRTPSDRTQPNPTQQNQRESGAQREPSPAPALSGGDPVRDVLRQDKAFCAAWRDWRAHLAELEKPMTRGQETAVLHECGRRGASRAIEVIAFSIAKGAKNLIWDDAPRGKAPKGEKPKEPDPAGWAAWVAEEYPEKAGIAYADAPEPVQSEYRRAQKR
;
A
#
# COMPACT_ATOMS: atom_id res chain seq x y z
N MET A 1 -4.61 -5.84 12.64
CA MET A 1 -3.74 -5.10 11.70
C MET A 1 -4.01 -5.65 10.32
N ALA A 2 -4.37 -4.79 9.38
CA ALA A 2 -4.51 -5.15 7.98
C ALA A 2 -3.11 -5.13 7.35
N TRP A 3 -2.74 -6.20 6.66
CA TRP A 3 -1.54 -6.24 5.83
C TRP A 3 -2.01 -6.54 4.41
N ILE A 4 -1.45 -5.84 3.42
CA ILE A 4 -1.70 -6.11 2.02
C ILE A 4 -0.36 -6.41 1.34
N GLU A 5 -0.33 -7.43 0.49
CA GLU A 5 0.87 -7.80 -0.22
C GLU A 5 1.10 -6.89 -1.43
N SER A 6 2.09 -6.00 -1.33
CA SER A 6 2.53 -5.19 -2.47
C SER A 6 3.42 -6.00 -3.41
N HIS A 7 2.86 -6.48 -4.51
CA HIS A 7 3.61 -7.23 -5.50
C HIS A 7 4.61 -6.35 -6.26
N GLN A 8 5.86 -6.82 -6.41
CA GLN A 8 6.92 -6.06 -7.11
C GLN A 8 6.53 -5.67 -8.56
N GLN A 9 5.67 -6.47 -9.19
CA GLN A 9 5.17 -6.24 -10.53
C GLN A 9 4.32 -4.98 -10.64
N LEU A 10 3.71 -4.51 -9.54
CA LEU A 10 2.87 -3.30 -9.52
C LEU A 10 3.60 -2.07 -10.08
N ALA A 11 4.87 -1.89 -9.73
CA ALA A 11 5.67 -0.77 -10.21
C ALA A 11 6.11 -0.87 -11.69
N ARG A 12 5.89 -2.03 -12.32
CA ARG A 12 6.21 -2.29 -13.73
C ARG A 12 4.96 -2.61 -14.55
N HIS A 13 3.79 -2.66 -13.92
CA HIS A 13 2.55 -3.06 -14.57
C HIS A 13 2.06 -1.98 -15.54
N PRO A 14 1.61 -2.35 -16.76
CA PRO A 14 1.12 -1.39 -17.74
C PRO A 14 -0.07 -0.56 -17.23
N LYS A 15 -0.97 -1.15 -16.41
CA LYS A 15 -2.10 -0.39 -15.82
C LYS A 15 -1.62 0.74 -14.91
N THR A 16 -0.56 0.52 -14.12
CA THR A 16 0.04 1.57 -13.26
C THR A 16 0.63 2.71 -14.09
N LEU A 17 1.33 2.37 -15.18
CA LEU A 17 1.90 3.38 -16.08
C LEU A 17 0.81 4.20 -16.78
N ARG A 18 -0.26 3.53 -17.24
CA ARG A 18 -1.42 4.18 -17.85
C ARG A 18 -2.15 5.09 -16.86
N LEU A 19 -2.35 4.64 -15.63
CA LEU A 19 -2.96 5.43 -14.55
C LEU A 19 -2.15 6.70 -14.28
N ALA A 20 -0.83 6.55 -14.10
CA ALA A 20 0.07 7.69 -13.88
C ALA A 20 0.01 8.70 -15.04
N GLY A 21 -0.02 8.22 -16.29
CA GLY A 21 -0.19 9.07 -17.48
C GLY A 21 -1.55 9.78 -17.53
N ARG A 22 -2.64 9.06 -17.23
CA ARG A 22 -4.01 9.60 -17.24
C ARG A 22 -4.22 10.69 -16.20
N LEU A 23 -3.65 10.50 -15.01
CA LEU A 23 -3.72 11.44 -13.89
C LEU A 23 -2.62 12.51 -13.93
N LYS A 24 -1.67 12.41 -14.87
CA LYS A 24 -0.50 13.31 -15.01
C LYS A 24 0.36 13.40 -13.73
N ILE A 25 0.48 12.28 -13.03
CA ILE A 25 1.29 12.16 -11.82
C ILE A 25 2.47 11.22 -12.03
N ASN A 26 3.43 11.23 -11.11
CA ASN A 26 4.50 10.26 -11.17
C ASN A 26 4.03 8.88 -10.71
N LYS A 27 4.74 7.83 -11.14
CA LYS A 27 4.38 6.45 -10.85
C LYS A 27 4.34 6.13 -9.36
N ALA A 28 5.23 6.71 -8.55
CA ALA A 28 5.23 6.46 -7.11
C ALA A 28 3.97 7.01 -6.44
N GLN A 29 3.48 8.18 -6.89
CA GLN A 29 2.19 8.72 -6.44
C GLN A 29 1.04 7.79 -6.81
N ALA A 30 0.97 7.34 -8.07
CA ALA A 30 -0.08 6.41 -8.51
C ALA A 30 -0.12 5.13 -7.66
N ILE A 31 1.04 4.55 -7.35
CA ILE A 31 1.15 3.38 -6.48
C ILE A 31 0.70 3.71 -5.04
N GLY A 32 1.06 4.88 -4.53
CA GLY A 32 0.63 5.34 -3.20
C GLY A 32 -0.89 5.45 -3.11
N HIS A 33 -1.53 6.10 -4.08
CA HIS A 33 -3.00 6.23 -4.13
C HIS A 33 -3.69 4.87 -4.20
N LEU A 34 -3.16 3.92 -4.99
CA LEU A 34 -3.69 2.55 -5.04
C LEU A 34 -3.62 1.84 -3.70
N HIS A 35 -2.47 1.90 -3.00
CA HIS A 35 -2.32 1.26 -1.69
C HIS A 35 -3.24 1.85 -0.63
N LEU A 36 -3.38 3.18 -0.61
CA LEU A 36 -4.29 3.86 0.31
C LEU A 36 -5.75 3.43 0.06
N LEU A 37 -6.16 3.40 -1.21
CA LEU A 37 -7.48 2.92 -1.60
C LEU A 37 -7.70 1.46 -1.19
N TRP A 38 -6.72 0.58 -1.40
CA TRP A 38 -6.85 -0.84 -1.06
C TRP A 38 -6.91 -1.08 0.46
N TRP A 39 -6.13 -0.35 1.25
CA TRP A 39 -6.23 -0.40 2.72
C TRP A 39 -7.60 0.02 3.20
N TRP A 40 -8.12 1.11 2.65
CA TRP A 40 -9.46 1.57 2.97
C TRP A 40 -10.52 0.55 2.54
N THR A 41 -10.39 -0.03 1.35
CA THR A 41 -11.29 -1.06 0.83
C THR A 41 -11.34 -2.29 1.77
N LEU A 42 -10.19 -2.74 2.29
CA LEU A 42 -10.15 -3.87 3.24
C LEU A 42 -11.00 -3.68 4.50
N ASP A 43 -11.18 -2.43 4.93
CA ASP A 43 -11.87 -2.12 6.18
C ASP A 43 -13.32 -1.72 5.97
N TYR A 44 -13.63 -1.04 4.85
CA TYR A 44 -14.97 -0.48 4.59
C TYR A 44 -15.74 -1.22 3.49
N ALA A 45 -15.07 -1.80 2.49
CA ALA A 45 -15.65 -2.54 1.38
C ALA A 45 -14.98 -3.93 1.24
N PRO A 46 -15.13 -4.83 2.23
CA PRO A 46 -14.35 -6.05 2.30
C PRO A 46 -14.59 -7.01 1.13
N ASP A 47 -15.76 -6.96 0.49
CA ASP A 47 -16.09 -7.68 -0.75
C ASP A 47 -15.49 -7.04 -2.01
N GLY A 48 -14.87 -5.87 -1.88
CA GLY A 48 -14.26 -5.11 -2.97
C GLY A 48 -15.26 -4.32 -3.79
N ASP A 49 -16.53 -4.26 -3.38
CA ASP A 49 -17.56 -3.47 -4.05
C ASP A 49 -17.61 -2.05 -3.47
N LEU A 50 -17.30 -1.06 -4.32
CA LEU A 50 -17.32 0.35 -3.97
C LEU A 50 -18.64 1.05 -4.32
N SER A 51 -19.66 0.31 -4.79
CA SER A 51 -20.93 0.87 -5.27
C SER A 51 -21.70 1.68 -4.22
N ALA A 52 -21.46 1.40 -2.94
CA ALA A 52 -22.04 2.14 -1.82
C ALA A 52 -21.42 3.51 -1.58
N TYR A 53 -20.32 3.86 -2.27
CA TYR A 53 -19.52 5.04 -2.01
C TYR A 53 -19.49 5.99 -3.19
N THR A 54 -19.47 7.28 -2.87
CA THR A 54 -19.34 8.35 -3.85
C THR A 54 -17.92 8.43 -4.40
N SER A 55 -17.78 9.02 -5.59
CA SER A 55 -16.46 9.32 -6.16
C SER A 55 -15.59 10.16 -5.21
N TYR A 56 -16.20 11.10 -4.48
CA TYR A 56 -15.53 11.90 -3.45
C TYR A 56 -14.95 11.04 -2.34
N GLU A 57 -15.73 10.11 -1.78
CA GLU A 57 -15.26 9.21 -0.71
C GLU A 57 -14.13 8.29 -1.21
N ILE A 58 -14.23 7.79 -2.44
CA ILE A 58 -13.18 6.96 -3.07
C ILE A 58 -11.91 7.78 -3.30
N GLY A 59 -12.04 9.02 -3.78
CA GLY A 59 -10.91 9.93 -3.94
C GLY A 59 -10.24 10.26 -2.60
N ALA A 60 -11.03 10.56 -1.57
CA ALA A 60 -10.54 10.83 -0.22
C ALA A 60 -9.84 9.62 0.40
N ALA A 61 -10.40 8.41 0.24
CA ALA A 61 -9.79 7.16 0.66
C ALA A 61 -8.40 6.93 0.03
N ALA A 62 -8.22 7.39 -1.20
CA ALA A 62 -6.95 7.31 -1.91
C ALA A 62 -6.02 8.51 -1.65
N GLU A 63 -6.38 9.46 -0.78
CA GLU A 63 -5.69 10.76 -0.59
C GLU A 63 -5.49 11.52 -1.93
N TRP A 64 -6.49 11.45 -2.81
CA TRP A 64 -6.49 12.19 -4.07
C TRP A 64 -7.00 13.62 -3.85
N SER A 65 -6.18 14.61 -4.22
CA SER A 65 -6.48 16.03 -4.05
C SER A 65 -7.01 16.72 -5.31
N GLY A 66 -7.12 15.98 -6.43
CA GLY A 66 -7.66 16.50 -7.69
C GLY A 66 -9.16 16.27 -7.83
N ASP A 67 -9.62 16.23 -9.08
CA ASP A 67 -11.00 15.87 -9.40
C ASP A 67 -11.29 14.40 -9.08
N ALA A 68 -12.27 14.15 -8.22
CA ALA A 68 -12.62 12.84 -7.72
C ALA A 68 -13.31 11.97 -8.78
N ASP A 69 -14.17 12.58 -9.60
CA ASP A 69 -14.82 11.88 -10.73
C ASP A 69 -13.77 11.48 -11.77
N GLY A 70 -12.86 12.40 -12.10
CA GLY A 70 -11.72 12.12 -12.97
C GLY A 70 -10.81 11.00 -12.45
N PHE A 71 -10.62 10.90 -11.13
CA PHE A 71 -9.86 9.80 -10.51
C PHE A 71 -10.58 8.46 -10.64
N LEU A 72 -11.86 8.40 -10.27
CA LEU A 72 -12.68 7.20 -10.39
C LEU A 72 -12.73 6.71 -11.84
N ASN A 73 -13.01 7.62 -12.78
CA ASN A 73 -13.03 7.31 -14.21
C ASN A 73 -11.66 6.79 -14.69
N ALA A 74 -10.56 7.40 -14.25
CA ALA A 74 -9.23 6.93 -14.62
C ALA A 74 -8.93 5.52 -14.10
N LEU A 75 -9.38 5.16 -12.89
CA LEU A 75 -9.23 3.81 -12.35
C LEU A 75 -10.02 2.78 -13.18
N GLN A 76 -11.24 3.12 -13.59
CA GLN A 76 -12.09 2.28 -14.44
C GLN A 76 -11.50 2.11 -15.85
N GLU A 77 -11.13 3.22 -16.50
CA GLU A 77 -10.57 3.22 -17.85
C GLU A 77 -9.31 2.34 -17.98
N VAL A 78 -8.45 2.33 -16.95
CA VAL A 78 -7.21 1.53 -16.97
C VAL A 78 -7.40 0.12 -16.42
N GLY A 79 -8.60 -0.22 -15.91
CA GLY A 79 -8.96 -1.54 -15.39
C GLY A 79 -8.37 -1.85 -14.02
N TRP A 80 -8.24 -0.85 -13.14
CA TRP A 80 -8.07 -1.08 -11.69
C TRP A 80 -9.41 -1.28 -10.99
N LEU A 81 -10.49 -0.77 -11.60
CA LEU A 81 -11.86 -1.06 -11.22
C LEU A 81 -12.61 -1.65 -12.42
N ASP A 82 -13.41 -2.67 -12.17
CA ASP A 82 -14.40 -3.21 -13.12
C ASP A 82 -15.77 -2.65 -12.72
N GLY A 83 -16.13 -1.50 -13.31
CA GLY A 83 -17.26 -0.72 -12.79
C GLY A 83 -16.94 -0.16 -11.41
N MET A 84 -17.64 -0.63 -10.38
CA MET A 84 -17.40 -0.23 -8.99
C MET A 84 -16.63 -1.30 -8.19
N ASN A 85 -16.28 -2.43 -8.80
CA ASN A 85 -15.58 -3.51 -8.12
C ASN A 85 -14.06 -3.36 -8.29
N VAL A 86 -13.30 -3.58 -7.23
CA VAL A 86 -11.84 -3.64 -7.32
C VAL A 86 -11.42 -4.87 -8.13
N HIS A 87 -10.61 -4.64 -9.17
CA HIS A 87 -10.18 -5.70 -10.08
C HIS A 87 -9.36 -6.77 -9.35
N ASP A 88 -9.63 -8.05 -9.64
CA ASP A 88 -9.00 -9.23 -9.03
C ASP A 88 -9.02 -9.25 -7.49
N TRP A 89 -10.00 -8.56 -6.86
CA TRP A 89 -10.01 -8.39 -5.40
C TRP A 89 -10.02 -9.71 -4.62
N ALA A 90 -10.75 -10.72 -5.11
CA ALA A 90 -10.80 -12.03 -4.49
C ALA A 90 -9.42 -12.74 -4.49
N ASP A 91 -8.61 -12.53 -5.53
CA ASP A 91 -7.27 -13.11 -5.61
C ASP A 91 -6.28 -12.39 -4.68
N TYR A 92 -6.48 -11.09 -4.46
CA TYR A 92 -5.62 -10.26 -3.61
C TYR A 92 -5.98 -10.28 -2.12
N ALA A 93 -7.27 -10.31 -1.80
CA ALA A 93 -7.77 -10.17 -0.44
C ALA A 93 -8.49 -11.43 0.09
N GLY A 94 -8.82 -12.41 -0.77
CA GLY A 94 -9.65 -13.56 -0.42
C GLY A 94 -9.14 -14.35 0.78
N LYS A 95 -7.85 -14.69 0.82
CA LYS A 95 -7.25 -15.40 1.98
C LYS A 95 -7.32 -14.58 3.27
N LEU A 96 -7.09 -13.27 3.18
CA LEU A 96 -7.10 -12.38 4.35
C LEU A 96 -8.53 -12.18 4.90
N ILE A 97 -9.51 -12.06 4.00
CA ILE A 97 -10.92 -11.91 4.36
C ILE A 97 -11.44 -13.21 5.00
N GLU A 98 -11.11 -14.37 4.44
CA GLU A 98 -11.46 -15.67 5.01
C GLU A 98 -10.84 -15.91 6.39
N GLU A 99 -9.58 -15.52 6.60
CA GLU A 99 -8.94 -15.59 7.91
C GLU A 99 -9.61 -14.67 8.93
N ARG A 100 -9.95 -13.43 8.55
CA ARG A 100 -10.69 -12.52 9.44
C ARG A 100 -12.09 -13.05 9.77
N ALA A 101 -12.78 -13.64 8.80
CA ALA A 101 -14.09 -14.26 9.02
C ALA A 101 -14.00 -15.40 10.05
N ARG A 102 -13.02 -16.32 9.86
CA ARG A 102 -12.74 -17.43 10.79
C ARG A 102 -12.34 -16.94 12.18
N ASP A 103 -11.51 -15.91 12.28
CA ASP A 103 -11.09 -15.33 13.56
C ASP A 103 -12.25 -14.64 14.29
N LYS A 104 -13.13 -13.95 13.55
CA LYS A 104 -14.34 -13.30 14.08
C LYS A 104 -15.31 -14.35 14.60
N GLU A 105 -15.48 -15.46 13.88
CA GLU A 105 -16.31 -16.58 14.30
C GLU A 105 -15.74 -17.29 15.53
N ARG A 106 -14.44 -17.59 15.54
CA ARG A 106 -13.76 -18.17 16.72
C ARG A 106 -13.93 -17.31 17.97
N LYS A 107 -13.74 -15.99 17.85
CA LYS A 107 -13.93 -15.06 18.98
C LYS A 107 -15.39 -14.95 19.41
N ARG A 108 -16.34 -15.00 18.48
CA ARG A 108 -17.78 -15.05 18.80
C ARG A 108 -18.13 -16.33 19.57
N ALA A 109 -17.64 -17.48 19.11
CA ALA A 109 -17.83 -18.76 19.78
C ALA A 109 -17.20 -18.79 21.18
N ALA A 110 -15.97 -18.27 21.34
CA ALA A 110 -15.31 -18.14 22.64
C ALA A 110 -16.12 -17.26 23.62
N ARG A 111 -16.58 -16.08 23.18
CA ARG A 111 -17.43 -15.20 24.01
C ARG A 111 -18.76 -15.86 24.40
N GLN A 112 -19.35 -16.65 23.51
CA GLN A 112 -20.57 -17.39 23.82
C GLN A 112 -20.32 -18.50 24.86
N ARG A 113 -19.15 -19.15 24.79
CA ARG A 113 -18.72 -20.15 25.78
C ARG A 113 -18.45 -19.51 27.14
N ASP A 114 -17.68 -18.42 27.19
CA ASP A 114 -17.39 -17.70 28.44
C ASP A 114 -18.68 -17.17 29.10
N ARG A 115 -19.66 -16.72 28.29
CA ARG A 115 -20.98 -16.27 28.79
C ARG A 115 -21.82 -17.42 29.36
N ARG A 116 -21.70 -18.64 28.83
CA ARG A 116 -22.35 -19.83 29.36
C ARG A 116 -21.68 -20.29 30.67
N GLU A 117 -20.35 -20.31 30.70
CA GLU A 117 -19.56 -20.68 31.89
C GLU A 117 -19.75 -19.68 33.06
N THR A 118 -19.92 -18.39 32.78
CA THR A 118 -20.26 -17.38 33.81
C THR A 118 -21.72 -17.40 34.25
N SER A 119 -22.62 -18.03 33.49
CA SER A 119 -24.02 -18.21 33.88
C SER A 119 -24.29 -19.46 34.72
N GLU A 120 -23.39 -20.46 34.68
CA GLU A 120 -23.51 -21.71 35.47
C GLU A 120 -22.85 -21.64 36.86
N GLY A 121 -22.34 -20.47 37.28
CA GLY A 121 -21.52 -20.32 38.48
C GLY A 121 -21.96 -19.25 39.50
N PHE A 122 -23.23 -18.83 39.54
CA PHE A 122 -23.72 -17.94 40.61
C PHE A 122 -24.32 -18.75 41.77
N PRO A 123 -23.76 -18.69 43.00
CA PRO A 123 -24.47 -19.14 44.19
C PRO A 123 -25.65 -18.19 44.47
N GLN A 124 -26.74 -18.78 44.95
CA GLN A 124 -28.06 -18.20 45.19
C GLN A 124 -28.10 -16.79 45.79
N ASP A 125 -29.09 -16.03 45.33
CA ASP A 125 -29.63 -14.78 45.87
C ASP A 125 -29.58 -14.69 47.40
N VAL A 126 -28.71 -13.83 47.93
CA VAL A 126 -28.90 -13.27 49.27
C VAL A 126 -29.95 -12.17 49.15
N ARG A 127 -31.21 -12.54 49.38
CA ARG A 127 -32.32 -11.61 49.58
C ARG A 127 -31.97 -10.62 50.69
N ARG A 128 -31.64 -9.38 50.32
CA ARG A 128 -31.64 -8.26 51.28
C ARG A 128 -32.93 -7.47 51.10
N THR A 129 -33.91 -7.79 51.93
CA THR A 129 -35.11 -7.00 52.14
C THR A 129 -34.75 -5.67 52.81
N SER A 130 -34.98 -4.54 52.14
CA SER A 130 -35.40 -3.32 52.83
C SER A 130 -36.26 -2.47 51.90
N THR A 131 -37.56 -2.56 52.15
CA THR A 131 -38.59 -1.55 51.90
C THR A 131 -38.13 -0.14 52.27
N GLY A 132 -38.48 0.85 51.44
CA GLY A 132 -38.61 2.24 51.87
C GLY A 132 -37.84 3.25 51.02
N GLN A 133 -38.46 3.70 49.92
CA GLN A 133 -38.17 5.00 49.34
C GLN A 133 -38.82 6.09 50.23
N PRO A 134 -38.18 7.26 50.44
CA PRO A 134 -38.96 8.48 50.50
C PRO A 134 -38.43 9.60 49.60
N GLN A 135 -39.39 10.49 49.29
CA GLN A 135 -39.43 11.56 48.31
C GLN A 135 -38.51 12.75 48.55
N ASP A 136 -38.21 13.43 47.45
CA ASP A 136 -37.66 14.78 47.37
C ASP A 136 -38.49 15.82 48.15
N VAL A 137 -37.84 16.62 49.00
CA VAL A 137 -38.42 17.86 49.56
C VAL A 137 -37.36 18.96 49.57
N GLN A 138 -37.66 20.06 48.87
CA GLN A 138 -36.94 21.34 48.90
C GLN A 138 -37.41 22.20 50.08
N GLY A 139 -36.50 22.93 50.75
CA GLY A 139 -36.90 24.01 51.68
C GLY A 139 -35.85 24.51 52.69
N THR A 140 -35.07 25.51 52.28
CA THR A 140 -34.54 26.71 53.01
C THR A 140 -34.14 26.73 54.50
N SER A 141 -32.86 27.10 54.69
CA SER A 141 -32.25 28.11 55.60
C SER A 141 -31.99 27.90 57.11
N ASN A 142 -30.69 28.09 57.43
CA ASN A 142 -30.02 28.74 58.58
C ASN A 142 -29.85 28.04 59.95
N GLY A 143 -28.58 27.76 60.31
CA GLY A 143 -28.04 28.00 61.66
C GLY A 143 -27.09 26.94 62.28
N GLN A 144 -25.77 27.23 62.27
CA GLN A 144 -24.68 26.81 63.20
C GLN A 144 -24.21 25.33 63.20
N ALA A 145 -23.00 25.02 62.68
CA ALA A 145 -21.68 24.88 63.35
C ALA A 145 -21.67 23.71 64.39
N GLU A 146 -20.87 22.65 64.29
CA GLU A 146 -19.41 22.59 64.14
C GLU A 146 -18.87 21.24 63.59
N ASP A 147 -17.65 21.34 63.05
CA ASP A 147 -16.52 20.39 63.05
C ASP A 147 -16.41 19.20 62.08
N VAL A 148 -15.14 18.95 61.73
CA VAL A 148 -14.53 17.83 60.99
C VAL A 148 -14.27 18.03 59.48
N ARG A 149 -13.20 18.77 59.21
CA ARG A 149 -12.03 18.45 58.35
C ARG A 149 -12.26 17.76 56.98
N THR A 150 -12.12 18.58 55.92
CA THR A 150 -11.49 18.42 54.57
C THR A 150 -10.74 17.11 54.19
N PRO A 151 -10.36 16.90 52.89
CA PRO A 151 -10.94 17.32 51.61
C PRO A 151 -10.95 16.24 50.48
N SER A 152 -11.76 16.53 49.47
CA SER A 152 -11.77 16.08 48.05
C SER A 152 -10.51 15.40 47.50
N ASP A 153 -10.66 14.17 47.00
CA ASP A 153 -9.62 13.46 46.24
C ASP A 153 -9.97 13.46 44.74
N ARG A 154 -9.23 14.29 44.00
CA ARG A 154 -9.33 14.52 42.56
C ARG A 154 -8.05 13.98 41.96
N THR A 155 -8.08 12.75 41.45
CA THR A 155 -6.88 12.09 40.93
C THR A 155 -6.52 12.62 39.54
N GLN A 156 -5.37 13.30 39.46
CA GLN A 156 -4.59 13.62 38.26
C GLN A 156 -3.21 12.90 38.40
N PRO A 157 -2.41 12.78 37.32
CA PRO A 157 -1.64 11.58 36.98
C PRO A 157 -0.29 11.45 37.69
N ASN A 158 0.16 10.20 37.79
CA ASN A 158 1.39 9.74 38.43
C ASN A 158 2.67 10.21 37.71
N PRO A 159 3.63 10.88 38.40
CA PRO A 159 4.95 11.16 37.87
C PRO A 159 5.94 10.02 38.13
N THR A 160 6.76 9.75 37.10
CA THR A 160 7.86 8.79 37.04
C THR A 160 8.93 9.02 38.13
N GLN A 161 9.26 7.98 38.90
CA GLN A 161 10.48 7.95 39.71
C GLN A 161 11.60 7.18 39.00
N GLN A 162 12.74 7.85 38.83
CA GLN A 162 14.05 7.27 38.56
C GLN A 162 14.49 6.45 39.77
N ASN A 163 15.14 5.30 39.55
CA ASN A 163 16.02 4.75 40.56
C ASN A 163 17.35 4.28 39.95
N GLN A 164 18.43 4.72 40.58
CA GLN A 164 19.81 4.43 40.23
C GLN A 164 20.27 3.10 40.83
N ARG A 165 21.33 2.60 40.20
CA ARG A 165 22.02 1.30 40.23
C ARG A 165 22.55 0.83 41.58
N GLU A 166 22.67 -0.50 41.71
CA GLU A 166 23.87 -1.32 41.99
C GLU A 166 23.40 -2.77 42.22
N SER A 167 24.04 -3.89 41.89
CA SER A 167 25.29 -4.26 41.22
C SER A 167 25.24 -5.81 41.01
N GLY A 168 25.95 -6.33 40.00
CA GLY A 168 26.43 -7.73 40.00
C GLY A 168 25.86 -8.71 38.96
N ALA A 169 26.79 -9.31 38.19
CA ALA A 169 26.71 -10.56 37.42
C ALA A 169 26.13 -10.56 35.98
N GLN A 170 27.02 -10.23 35.04
CA GLN A 170 27.31 -10.92 33.78
C GLN A 170 26.16 -11.62 33.01
N ARG A 171 25.76 -11.02 31.87
CA ARG A 171 25.45 -11.72 30.61
C ARG A 171 25.63 -10.77 29.42
N GLU A 172 26.14 -11.33 28.33
CA GLU A 172 26.60 -10.67 27.10
C GLU A 172 25.60 -9.69 26.45
N PRO A 173 26.06 -8.67 25.71
CA PRO A 173 25.18 -7.70 25.07
C PRO A 173 24.50 -8.30 23.83
N SER A 174 23.22 -8.63 23.94
CA SER A 174 22.32 -8.63 22.78
C SER A 174 22.13 -7.19 22.29
N PRO A 175 22.30 -6.88 21.00
CA PRO A 175 22.08 -5.53 20.51
C PRO A 175 20.57 -5.22 20.48
N ALA A 176 20.18 -4.17 21.19
CA ALA A 176 18.85 -3.58 21.07
C ALA A 176 18.62 -3.04 19.64
N PRO A 177 17.39 -3.02 19.13
CA PRO A 177 17.10 -2.59 17.76
C PRO A 177 17.33 -1.09 17.64
N ALA A 178 18.34 -0.72 16.87
CA ALA A 178 18.59 0.67 16.51
C ALA A 178 17.51 1.17 15.56
N LEU A 179 16.83 2.24 15.96
CA LEU A 179 16.07 3.11 15.07
C LEU A 179 17.06 3.78 14.09
N SER A 180 17.18 3.24 12.88
CA SER A 180 17.73 3.93 11.71
C SER A 180 17.23 3.23 10.45
N GLY A 181 16.32 3.87 9.72
CA GLY A 181 15.78 3.40 8.45
C GLY A 181 16.83 3.46 7.33
N GLY A 182 17.78 2.53 7.35
CA GLY A 182 18.70 2.24 6.26
C GLY A 182 18.27 0.97 5.54
N ASP A 183 18.33 0.99 4.21
CA ASP A 183 18.22 -0.22 3.40
C ASP A 183 19.39 -1.15 3.78
N PRO A 184 19.13 -2.34 4.36
CA PRO A 184 20.17 -3.20 4.94
C PRO A 184 21.23 -3.60 3.89
N VAL A 185 20.83 -3.66 2.62
CA VAL A 185 21.71 -3.97 1.50
C VAL A 185 22.74 -2.84 1.27
N ARG A 186 22.32 -1.58 1.45
CA ARG A 186 23.22 -0.41 1.32
C ARG A 186 24.14 -0.25 2.52
N ASP A 187 23.67 -0.63 3.70
CA ASP A 187 24.47 -0.50 4.92
C ASP A 187 25.59 -1.54 4.99
N VAL A 188 25.36 -2.76 4.48
CA VAL A 188 26.42 -3.76 4.29
C VAL A 188 27.45 -3.27 3.26
N LEU A 189 26.98 -2.70 2.14
CA LEU A 189 27.85 -2.19 1.08
C LEU A 189 28.75 -1.03 1.55
N ARG A 190 28.25 -0.17 2.44
CA ARG A 190 28.99 0.95 3.03
C ARG A 190 30.03 0.52 4.07
N GLN A 191 29.93 -0.69 4.61
CA GLN A 191 30.91 -1.26 5.53
C GLN A 191 32.10 -1.87 4.78
N ASP A 192 31.94 -2.18 3.50
CA ASP A 192 33.02 -2.68 2.65
C ASP A 192 33.97 -1.53 2.25
N LYS A 193 35.19 -1.56 2.80
CA LYS A 193 36.22 -0.55 2.55
C LYS A 193 36.68 -0.52 1.10
N ALA A 194 36.76 -1.67 0.44
CA ALA A 194 37.20 -1.77 -0.95
C ALA A 194 36.14 -1.17 -1.89
N PHE A 195 34.86 -1.45 -1.62
CA PHE A 195 33.77 -0.80 -2.33
C PHE A 195 33.77 0.71 -2.11
N CYS A 196 33.94 1.18 -0.87
CA CYS A 196 33.97 2.61 -0.58
C CYS A 196 35.14 3.35 -1.28
N ALA A 197 36.27 2.67 -1.49
CA ALA A 197 37.36 3.20 -2.29
C ALA A 197 36.94 3.31 -3.78
N ALA A 198 36.50 2.22 -4.38
CA ALA A 198 36.04 2.21 -5.78
C ALA A 198 34.91 3.23 -6.02
N TRP A 199 33.98 3.37 -5.08
CA TRP A 199 32.88 4.33 -5.18
C TRP A 199 33.35 5.80 -5.16
N ARG A 200 34.41 6.11 -4.40
CA ARG A 200 35.03 7.44 -4.45
C ARG A 200 35.68 7.70 -5.80
N ASP A 201 36.39 6.71 -6.33
CA ASP A 201 37.03 6.81 -7.65
C ASP A 201 35.98 7.02 -8.76
N TRP A 202 34.83 6.35 -8.66
CA TRP A 202 33.70 6.56 -9.58
C TRP A 202 33.16 7.98 -9.53
N ARG A 203 32.99 8.55 -8.32
CA ARG A 203 32.53 9.94 -8.17
C ARG A 203 33.54 10.94 -8.72
N ALA A 204 34.83 10.70 -8.51
CA ALA A 204 35.90 11.54 -9.05
C ALA A 204 35.90 11.52 -10.58
N HIS A 205 35.83 10.33 -11.17
CA HIS A 205 35.71 10.13 -12.62
C HIS A 205 34.50 10.89 -13.23
N LEU A 206 33.34 10.82 -12.59
CA LEU A 206 32.16 11.57 -13.06
C LEU A 206 32.29 13.09 -12.89
N ALA A 207 33.03 13.55 -11.87
CA ALA A 207 33.32 14.97 -11.70
C ALA A 207 34.26 15.48 -12.80
N GLU A 208 35.28 14.69 -13.20
CA GLU A 208 36.17 14.99 -14.33
C GLU A 208 35.41 15.08 -15.66
N LEU A 209 34.34 14.29 -15.81
CA LEU A 209 33.44 14.34 -16.98
C LEU A 209 32.40 15.47 -16.92
N GLU A 210 32.49 16.37 -15.93
CA GLU A 210 31.51 17.44 -15.65
C GLU A 210 30.06 16.94 -15.49
N LYS A 211 29.91 15.71 -14.99
CA LYS A 211 28.60 15.04 -14.83
C LYS A 211 28.46 14.43 -13.43
N PRO A 212 28.49 15.25 -12.37
CA PRO A 212 28.25 14.74 -11.02
C PRO A 212 26.85 14.13 -10.92
N MET A 213 26.73 13.02 -10.19
CA MET A 213 25.42 12.41 -9.93
C MET A 213 24.63 13.24 -8.92
N THR A 214 23.31 13.34 -9.15
CA THR A 214 22.37 13.81 -8.12
C THR A 214 22.25 12.77 -7.00
N ARG A 215 21.80 13.20 -5.81
CA ARG A 215 21.58 12.31 -4.65
C ARG A 215 20.62 11.13 -4.97
N GLY A 216 19.65 11.37 -5.84
CA GLY A 216 18.72 10.33 -6.32
C GLY A 216 19.41 9.29 -7.22
N GLN A 217 20.23 9.75 -8.17
CA GLN A 217 21.04 8.87 -9.03
C GLN A 217 22.05 8.07 -8.22
N GLU A 218 22.77 8.71 -7.28
CA GLU A 218 23.69 8.00 -6.37
C GLU A 218 22.97 6.90 -5.59
N THR A 219 21.76 7.18 -5.10
CA THR A 219 20.96 6.21 -4.37
C THR A 219 20.55 5.02 -5.23
N ALA A 220 20.13 5.27 -6.47
CA ALA A 220 19.75 4.22 -7.40
C ALA A 220 20.95 3.31 -7.79
N VAL A 221 22.11 3.92 -8.05
CA VAL A 221 23.32 3.17 -8.42
C VAL A 221 23.87 2.39 -7.21
N LEU A 222 23.88 2.98 -6.01
CA LEU A 222 24.26 2.26 -4.79
C LEU A 222 23.34 1.07 -4.49
N HIS A 223 22.04 1.20 -4.73
CA HIS A 223 21.10 0.10 -4.58
C HIS A 223 21.38 -1.01 -5.61
N GLU A 224 21.70 -0.67 -6.86
CA GLU A 224 22.10 -1.63 -7.89
C GLU A 224 23.39 -2.38 -7.49
N CYS A 225 24.42 -1.66 -7.04
CA CYS A 225 25.66 -2.22 -6.53
C CYS A 225 25.41 -3.17 -5.35
N GLY A 226 24.55 -2.76 -4.42
CA GLY A 226 24.20 -3.55 -3.25
C GLY A 226 23.51 -4.87 -3.63
N ARG A 227 22.56 -4.83 -4.57
CA ARG A 227 21.85 -6.03 -5.03
C ARG A 227 22.77 -7.06 -5.69
N ARG A 228 23.81 -6.60 -6.38
CA ARG A 228 24.78 -7.46 -7.11
C ARG A 228 25.97 -7.87 -6.26
N GLY A 229 26.08 -7.33 -5.04
CA GLY A 229 27.19 -7.57 -4.12
C GLY A 229 28.39 -6.65 -4.37
N ALA A 230 29.13 -6.40 -3.28
CA ALA A 230 30.26 -5.45 -3.27
C ALA A 230 31.36 -5.84 -4.27
N SER A 231 31.76 -7.11 -4.32
CA SER A 231 32.83 -7.60 -5.20
C SER A 231 32.53 -7.33 -6.67
N ARG A 232 31.32 -7.70 -7.14
CA ARG A 232 30.92 -7.47 -8.54
C ARG A 232 30.79 -5.98 -8.85
N ALA A 233 30.30 -5.19 -7.90
CA ALA A 233 30.19 -3.74 -8.08
C ALA A 233 31.56 -3.05 -8.22
N ILE A 234 32.57 -3.49 -7.46
CA ILE A 234 33.95 -2.99 -7.55
C ILE A 234 34.51 -3.24 -8.96
N GLU A 235 34.37 -4.47 -9.48
CA GLU A 235 34.82 -4.82 -10.84
C GLU A 235 34.18 -3.93 -11.91
N VAL A 236 32.86 -3.75 -11.82
CA VAL A 236 32.09 -2.96 -12.78
C VAL A 236 32.47 -1.48 -12.72
N ILE A 237 32.72 -0.94 -11.52
CA ILE A 237 33.21 0.42 -11.36
C ILE A 237 34.57 0.57 -12.05
N ALA A 238 35.53 -0.31 -11.74
CA ALA A 238 36.87 -0.26 -12.34
C ALA A 238 36.82 -0.34 -13.87
N PHE A 239 36.02 -1.27 -14.40
CA PHE A 239 35.81 -1.41 -15.85
C PHE A 239 35.17 -0.15 -16.47
N SER A 240 34.17 0.43 -15.81
CA SER A 240 33.45 1.60 -16.33
C SER A 240 34.34 2.85 -16.35
N ILE A 241 35.18 3.04 -15.34
CA ILE A 241 36.20 4.11 -15.31
C ILE A 241 37.18 3.91 -16.45
N ALA A 242 37.72 2.69 -16.61
CA ALA A 242 38.67 2.38 -17.70
C ALA A 242 38.09 2.62 -19.10
N LYS A 243 36.77 2.55 -19.26
CA LYS A 243 36.06 2.85 -20.53
C LYS A 243 35.64 4.30 -20.68
N GLY A 244 35.96 5.19 -19.73
CA GLY A 244 35.51 6.58 -19.78
C GLY A 244 33.98 6.71 -19.71
N ALA A 245 33.31 5.75 -19.08
CA ALA A 245 31.86 5.65 -19.15
C ALA A 245 31.18 6.72 -18.29
N LYS A 246 30.01 7.17 -18.73
CA LYS A 246 29.15 8.12 -17.99
C LYS A 246 28.15 7.41 -17.05
N ASN A 247 28.05 6.08 -17.16
CA ASN A 247 27.20 5.21 -16.36
C ASN A 247 27.95 3.90 -16.11
N LEU A 248 27.58 3.17 -15.05
CA LEU A 248 28.14 1.84 -14.81
C LEU A 248 27.71 0.85 -15.90
N ILE A 249 28.69 0.20 -16.52
CA ILE A 249 28.49 -0.80 -17.57
C ILE A 249 28.38 -2.17 -16.90
N TRP A 250 27.15 -2.61 -16.70
CA TRP A 250 26.86 -3.96 -16.23
C TRP A 250 26.80 -4.90 -17.44
N ASP A 251 27.71 -5.88 -17.52
CA ASP A 251 27.76 -6.82 -18.65
C ASP A 251 26.53 -7.75 -18.76
N ASP A 252 25.62 -7.75 -17.77
CA ASP A 252 24.47 -8.66 -17.68
C ASP A 252 23.15 -8.12 -18.26
N ALA A 253 23.16 -7.15 -19.17
CA ALA A 253 21.91 -6.60 -19.72
C ALA A 253 21.37 -7.44 -20.91
N PRO A 254 20.15 -8.02 -20.87
CA PRO A 254 19.50 -8.48 -22.08
C PRO A 254 19.23 -7.26 -22.98
N ARG A 255 19.92 -7.22 -24.12
CA ARG A 255 19.70 -6.19 -25.14
C ARG A 255 18.31 -6.38 -25.75
N GLY A 256 17.38 -5.48 -25.42
CA GLY A 256 16.09 -5.40 -26.07
C GLY A 256 15.53 -3.98 -25.98
N LYS A 257 16.01 -3.08 -26.84
CA LYS A 257 15.20 -1.90 -27.18
C LYS A 257 14.01 -2.41 -27.99
N ALA A 258 12.79 -2.22 -27.51
CA ALA A 258 11.59 -2.42 -28.33
C ALA A 258 11.65 -1.46 -29.54
N PRO A 259 11.37 -1.91 -30.77
CA PRO A 259 11.34 -1.03 -31.93
C PRO A 259 10.19 -0.02 -31.78
N LYS A 260 10.41 1.21 -32.22
CA LYS A 260 9.36 2.24 -32.31
C LYS A 260 8.21 1.67 -33.15
N GLY A 261 6.99 1.65 -32.59
CA GLY A 261 5.81 1.11 -33.26
C GLY A 261 5.57 1.79 -34.61
N GLU A 262 5.48 0.98 -35.66
CA GLU A 262 4.88 1.38 -36.93
C GLU A 262 3.38 1.66 -36.71
N LYS A 263 2.85 2.69 -37.38
CA LYS A 263 1.42 3.02 -37.35
C LYS A 263 0.60 1.79 -37.76
N PRO A 264 -0.56 1.52 -37.12
CA PRO A 264 -1.40 0.41 -37.52
C PRO A 264 -1.88 0.60 -38.97
N LYS A 265 -1.67 -0.42 -39.82
CA LYS A 265 -2.33 -0.54 -41.13
C LYS A 265 -3.85 -0.46 -40.93
N GLU A 266 -4.52 0.33 -41.76
CA GLU A 266 -5.98 0.37 -41.82
C GLU A 266 -6.51 -1.05 -42.09
N PRO A 267 -7.60 -1.46 -41.41
CA PRO A 267 -8.17 -2.79 -41.56
C PRO A 267 -8.76 -2.96 -42.97
N ASP A 268 -8.61 -4.15 -43.54
CA ASP A 268 -9.17 -4.47 -44.87
C ASP A 268 -10.71 -4.39 -44.81
N PRO A 269 -11.36 -3.48 -45.56
CA PRO A 269 -12.80 -3.28 -45.52
C PRO A 269 -13.60 -4.42 -46.14
N ALA A 270 -12.98 -5.32 -46.92
CA ALA A 270 -13.70 -6.36 -47.65
C ALA A 270 -14.30 -7.45 -46.74
N GLY A 271 -13.66 -7.76 -45.60
CA GLY A 271 -14.10 -8.81 -44.67
C GLY A 271 -15.12 -8.36 -43.63
N TRP A 272 -15.37 -7.05 -43.51
CA TRP A 272 -16.12 -6.48 -42.39
C TRP A 272 -17.58 -6.93 -42.38
N ALA A 273 -18.26 -6.84 -43.53
CA ALA A 273 -19.68 -7.16 -43.62
C ALA A 273 -19.98 -8.63 -43.28
N ALA A 274 -19.09 -9.54 -43.71
CA ALA A 274 -19.21 -10.96 -43.40
C ALA A 274 -18.94 -11.23 -41.91
N TRP A 275 -17.85 -10.66 -41.37
CA TRP A 275 -17.47 -10.85 -39.97
C TRP A 275 -18.52 -10.31 -38.99
N VAL A 276 -19.08 -9.12 -39.25
CA VAL A 276 -20.15 -8.56 -38.40
C VAL A 276 -21.42 -9.38 -38.51
N ALA A 277 -21.80 -9.87 -39.69
CA ALA A 277 -22.99 -10.71 -39.83
C ALA A 277 -22.85 -12.06 -39.09
N GLU A 278 -21.63 -12.55 -38.92
CA GLU A 278 -21.32 -13.79 -38.20
C GLU A 278 -21.27 -13.58 -36.67
N GLU A 279 -20.50 -12.61 -36.19
CA GLU A 279 -20.25 -12.39 -34.76
C GLU A 279 -21.31 -11.50 -34.08
N TYR A 280 -21.92 -10.59 -34.84
CA TYR A 280 -22.91 -9.63 -34.36
C TYR A 280 -24.12 -9.53 -35.32
N PRO A 281 -24.95 -10.58 -35.45
CA PRO A 281 -26.05 -10.63 -36.42
C PRO A 281 -27.04 -9.46 -36.28
N GLU A 282 -27.23 -8.95 -35.06
CA GLU A 282 -28.09 -7.81 -34.75
C GLU A 282 -27.53 -6.46 -35.25
N LYS A 283 -26.25 -6.42 -35.64
CA LYS A 283 -25.56 -5.25 -36.20
C LYS A 283 -25.20 -5.46 -37.68
N ALA A 284 -25.73 -6.51 -38.31
CA ALA A 284 -25.49 -6.79 -39.72
C ALA A 284 -25.85 -5.57 -40.59
N GLY A 285 -24.89 -5.14 -41.43
CA GLY A 285 -25.05 -3.98 -42.32
C GLY A 285 -24.55 -2.65 -41.76
N ILE A 286 -24.07 -2.57 -40.52
CA ILE A 286 -23.38 -1.38 -40.02
C ILE A 286 -22.05 -1.18 -40.77
N ALA A 287 -21.73 0.05 -41.16
CA ALA A 287 -20.43 0.36 -41.76
C ALA A 287 -19.33 0.35 -40.67
N TYR A 288 -18.09 0.01 -41.05
CA TYR A 288 -16.97 -0.07 -40.10
C TYR A 288 -16.78 1.21 -39.29
N ALA A 289 -16.83 2.36 -39.96
CA ALA A 289 -16.62 3.67 -39.36
C ALA A 289 -17.71 4.05 -38.34
N ASP A 290 -18.93 3.52 -38.51
CA ASP A 290 -20.09 3.83 -37.67
C ASP A 290 -20.25 2.83 -36.51
N ALA A 291 -19.46 1.75 -36.51
CA ALA A 291 -19.51 0.75 -35.46
C ALA A 291 -18.82 1.23 -34.16
N PRO A 292 -19.28 0.79 -32.98
CA PRO A 292 -18.60 1.10 -31.73
C PRO A 292 -17.14 0.62 -31.70
N GLU A 293 -16.25 1.43 -31.13
CA GLU A 293 -14.80 1.15 -31.06
C GLU A 293 -14.44 -0.26 -30.51
N PRO A 294 -15.19 -0.83 -29.52
CA PRO A 294 -14.95 -2.21 -29.11
C PRO A 294 -15.11 -3.23 -30.24
N VAL A 295 -16.15 -3.09 -31.07
CA VAL A 295 -16.42 -3.96 -32.23
C VAL A 295 -15.37 -3.75 -33.31
N GLN A 296 -14.98 -2.50 -33.56
CA GLN A 296 -13.89 -2.16 -34.49
C GLN A 296 -12.53 -2.74 -34.04
N SER A 297 -12.29 -2.80 -32.73
CA SER A 297 -11.08 -3.36 -32.11
C SER A 297 -11.05 -4.88 -32.23
N GLU A 298 -12.18 -5.54 -32.05
CA GLU A 298 -12.31 -7.00 -32.21
C GLU A 298 -12.08 -7.44 -33.66
N TYR A 299 -12.65 -6.74 -34.64
CA TYR A 299 -12.36 -7.02 -36.05
C TYR A 299 -10.87 -6.87 -36.39
N ARG A 300 -10.22 -5.81 -35.89
CA ARG A 300 -8.76 -5.62 -36.05
C ARG A 300 -7.93 -6.71 -35.37
N ARG A 301 -8.45 -7.36 -34.33
CA ARG A 301 -7.81 -8.52 -33.70
C ARG A 301 -8.05 -9.80 -34.48
N ALA A 302 -9.25 -9.98 -35.04
CA ALA A 302 -9.61 -11.11 -35.89
C ALA A 302 -8.74 -11.14 -37.16
N GLN A 303 -8.44 -9.98 -37.76
CA GLN A 303 -7.54 -9.87 -38.93
C GLN A 303 -6.05 -10.17 -38.65
N LYS A 304 -5.64 -10.27 -37.37
CA LYS A 304 -4.25 -10.55 -36.97
C LYS A 304 -4.03 -12.00 -36.57
N ARG A 305 -5.07 -12.81 -36.54
CA ARG A 305 -5.01 -14.26 -36.33
C ARG A 305 -4.87 -14.97 -37.67
#